data_AF-A0A496V1W8-F1
#
_entry.id   AF-A0A496V1W8-F1
#
_cell.length_a   1.000
_cell.length_b   1.000
_cell.length_c   1.000
_cell.angle_alpha   90.00
_cell.angle_beta   90.00
_cell.angle_gamma   90.00
#
_symmetry.space_group_name_H-M   'P 1'
#
loop_
_entity.id
_entity.type
_entity.pdbx_description
1 polymer ?
#
loop_
_entity_poly.entity_id
_entity_poly.type
_entity_poly.pdbx_seq_one_letter_code
_entity_poly.pdbx_strand_id
1 'polypeptide(L)'
;MKKLSTLLFNQGGKCFYCDAFLDINEASIDHVIPQSKGGSNDIDNLVVCCKYANQAFADYPPKHKMTVIKQLCCFPSACKKIFPREEEITEANGIQNEPLIENQPVKPKKKTQSTNVKTVPPEKKTPSTNVQPVQAAEKTPSTNVQPVQAAE
;
A
#
# COMPACT_ATOMS: atom_id res chain seq x y z
N MET A 1 -0.48 -18.96 -11.43
CA MET A 1 0.57 -18.72 -10.42
C MET A 1 -0.09 -18.46 -9.07
N LYS A 2 0.56 -18.72 -7.93
CA LYS A 2 -0.02 -18.48 -6.59
C LYS A 2 -0.02 -16.97 -6.30
N LYS A 3 -1.16 -16.40 -5.85
CA LYS A 3 -1.37 -14.93 -5.65
C LYS A 3 -0.26 -14.29 -4.80
N LEU A 4 0.18 -14.99 -3.74
CA LEU A 4 1.28 -14.59 -2.86
C LEU A 4 2.60 -14.34 -3.61
N SER A 5 2.99 -15.23 -4.52
CA SER A 5 4.26 -15.13 -5.26
C SER A 5 4.30 -13.90 -6.16
N THR A 6 3.20 -13.60 -6.85
CA THR A 6 3.08 -12.43 -7.72
C THR A 6 3.11 -11.13 -6.91
N LEU A 7 2.38 -11.06 -5.80
CA LEU A 7 2.42 -9.88 -4.92
C LEU A 7 3.81 -9.67 -4.30
N LEU A 8 4.44 -10.73 -3.76
CA LEU A 8 5.78 -10.65 -3.15
C LEU A 8 6.84 -10.17 -4.16
N PHE A 9 6.77 -10.65 -5.41
CA PHE A 9 7.66 -10.18 -6.49
C PHE A 9 7.41 -8.70 -6.82
N ASN A 10 6.16 -8.30 -7.03
CA ASN A 10 5.79 -6.90 -7.32
C ASN A 10 6.18 -5.95 -6.18
N GLN A 11 6.20 -6.43 -4.94
CA GLN A 11 6.58 -5.69 -3.74
C GLN A 11 8.09 -5.78 -3.42
N GLY A 12 8.91 -6.26 -4.36
CA GLY A 12 10.38 -6.27 -4.23
C GLY A 12 10.95 -7.26 -3.22
N GLY A 13 10.22 -8.33 -2.87
CA GLY A 13 10.69 -9.37 -1.94
C GLY A 13 10.71 -8.98 -0.47
N LYS A 14 9.99 -7.90 -0.08
CA LYS A 14 9.98 -7.33 1.26
C LYS A 14 8.61 -7.34 1.92
N CYS A 15 8.59 -7.17 3.25
CA CYS A 15 7.39 -6.92 4.05
C CYS A 15 6.90 -5.47 3.88
N PHE A 16 5.63 -5.31 3.55
CA PHE A 16 4.98 -4.00 3.35
C PHE A 16 5.04 -3.06 4.59
N TYR A 17 5.15 -3.63 5.79
CA TYR A 17 5.03 -2.86 7.04
C TYR A 17 6.34 -2.63 7.80
N CYS A 18 7.39 -3.40 7.52
CA CYS A 18 8.66 -3.31 8.25
C CYS A 18 9.91 -3.48 7.37
N ASP A 19 9.77 -3.45 6.04
CA ASP A 19 10.86 -3.49 5.04
C ASP A 19 11.77 -4.73 5.05
N ALA A 20 11.62 -5.63 6.02
CA ALA A 20 12.36 -6.89 6.12
C ALA A 20 12.16 -7.74 4.86
N PHE A 21 13.24 -8.31 4.33
CA PHE A 21 13.18 -9.29 3.25
C PHE A 21 12.41 -10.54 3.70
N LEU A 22 11.64 -11.14 2.80
CA LEU A 22 10.78 -12.29 3.09
C LEU A 22 11.12 -13.47 2.18
N ASP A 23 11.33 -14.64 2.79
CA ASP A 23 11.12 -15.89 2.07
C ASP A 23 9.62 -16.14 1.87
N ILE A 24 9.26 -16.86 0.80
CA ILE A 24 7.87 -17.21 0.46
C ILE A 24 7.19 -18.03 1.55
N ASN A 25 7.97 -18.75 2.38
CA ASN A 25 7.45 -19.54 3.50
C ASN A 25 7.15 -18.70 4.75
N GLU A 26 7.68 -17.48 4.86
CA GLU A 26 7.43 -16.53 5.96
C GLU A 26 6.45 -15.41 5.57
N ALA A 27 6.33 -15.17 4.27
CA ALA A 27 5.37 -14.27 3.67
C ALA A 27 3.91 -14.73 3.88
N SER A 28 3.03 -13.76 4.06
CA SER A 28 1.59 -13.92 4.18
C SER A 28 0.89 -12.75 3.50
N ILE A 29 -0.36 -12.95 3.06
CA ILE A 29 -1.19 -11.85 2.55
C ILE A 29 -1.98 -11.26 3.73
N ASP A 30 -2.00 -9.94 3.84
CA ASP A 30 -2.84 -9.18 4.78
C ASP A 30 -3.73 -8.21 4.00
N HIS A 31 -4.89 -7.89 4.58
CA HIS A 31 -5.84 -6.92 4.08
C HIS A 31 -5.59 -5.56 4.75
N VAL A 32 -5.26 -4.52 3.99
CA VAL A 32 -4.95 -3.18 4.53
C VAL A 32 -6.13 -2.65 5.33
N ILE A 33 -7.33 -2.72 4.76
CA ILE A 33 -8.62 -2.70 5.46
C ILE A 33 -9.01 -4.16 5.75
N PRO A 34 -9.12 -4.59 7.02
CA PRO A 34 -9.51 -5.97 7.34
C PRO A 34 -10.90 -6.37 6.83
N GLN A 35 -11.09 -7.65 6.51
CA GLN A 35 -12.41 -8.18 6.10
C GLN A 35 -13.49 -7.96 7.18
N SER A 36 -13.13 -8.05 8.47
CA SER A 36 -14.01 -7.73 9.60
C SER A 36 -14.55 -6.28 9.60
N LYS A 37 -13.93 -5.40 8.81
CA LYS A 37 -14.29 -3.98 8.64
C LYS A 37 -14.68 -3.64 7.20
N GLY A 38 -15.10 -4.64 6.42
CA GLY A 38 -15.62 -4.47 5.06
C GLY A 38 -14.55 -4.35 3.96
N GLY A 39 -13.30 -4.70 4.25
CA GLY A 39 -12.24 -4.71 3.23
C GLY A 39 -12.43 -5.79 2.17
N SER A 40 -12.20 -5.43 0.89
CA SER A 40 -12.37 -6.32 -0.25
C SER A 40 -11.16 -7.24 -0.47
N ASN A 41 -11.30 -8.20 -1.40
CA ASN A 41 -10.23 -9.13 -1.79
C ASN A 41 -9.46 -8.70 -3.07
N ASP A 42 -9.67 -7.46 -3.48
CA ASP A 42 -9.06 -6.84 -4.66
C ASP A 42 -7.57 -6.57 -4.42
N ILE A 43 -6.80 -6.41 -5.49
CA ILE A 43 -5.34 -6.29 -5.38
C ILE A 43 -4.92 -5.03 -4.60
N ASP A 44 -5.69 -3.95 -4.71
CA ASP A 44 -5.40 -2.66 -4.09
C ASP A 44 -5.60 -2.65 -2.55
N ASN A 45 -6.31 -3.63 -2.00
CA ASN A 45 -6.47 -3.82 -0.55
C ASN A 45 -5.53 -4.90 0.03
N LEU A 46 -4.69 -5.53 -0.80
CA LEU A 46 -3.90 -6.71 -0.41
C LEU A 46 -2.39 -6.47 -0.50
N VAL A 47 -1.71 -6.65 0.62
CA VAL A 47 -0.27 -6.48 0.75
C VAL A 47 0.39 -7.75 1.25
N VAL A 48 1.71 -7.89 1.03
CA VAL A 48 2.47 -9.03 1.56
C VAL A 48 3.30 -8.61 2.77
N CYS A 49 3.19 -9.36 3.86
CA CYS A 49 3.90 -9.09 5.09
C CYS A 49 4.38 -10.38 5.77
N CYS A 50 5.36 -10.28 6.67
CA CYS A 50 5.72 -11.40 7.52
C CYS A 50 4.54 -11.82 8.39
N LYS A 51 4.45 -13.12 8.70
CA LYS A 51 3.47 -13.69 9.64
C LYS A 51 3.37 -12.92 10.96
N TYR A 52 4.49 -12.41 11.48
CA TYR A 52 4.51 -11.59 12.70
C TYR A 52 3.73 -10.27 12.54
N ALA A 53 3.96 -9.50 11.48
CA ALA A 53 3.22 -8.25 11.25
C ALA A 53 1.74 -8.51 10.97
N ASN A 54 1.42 -9.59 10.24
CA ASN A 54 0.03 -10.02 10.01
C ASN A 54 -0.69 -10.31 11.33
N GLN A 55 -0.07 -11.10 12.21
CA GLN A 55 -0.60 -11.43 13.54
C GLN A 55 -0.68 -10.19 14.47
N ALA A 56 0.31 -9.30 14.43
CA ALA A 56 0.37 -8.12 15.29
C ALA A 56 -0.67 -7.04 14.91
N PHE A 57 -1.03 -6.93 13.62
CA PHE A 57 -2.09 -6.02 13.18
C PHE A 57 -3.46 -6.68 13.18
N ALA A 58 -3.62 -7.84 12.54
CA ALA A 58 -4.86 -8.60 12.40
C ALA A 58 -6.08 -7.70 12.09
N ASP A 59 -6.95 -7.47 13.08
CA ASP A 59 -8.17 -6.68 13.01
C ASP A 59 -7.94 -5.15 12.91
N TYR A 60 -6.72 -4.64 13.10
CA TYR A 60 -6.44 -3.20 13.19
C TYR A 60 -6.85 -2.46 11.90
N PRO A 61 -7.67 -1.40 11.97
CA PRO A 61 -7.96 -0.59 10.78
C PRO A 61 -6.70 0.17 10.31
N PRO A 62 -6.63 0.63 9.05
CA PRO A 62 -5.42 1.25 8.47
C PRO A 62 -4.81 2.36 9.34
N LYS A 63 -5.64 3.21 9.97
CA LYS A 63 -5.21 4.28 10.89
C LYS A 63 -4.44 3.74 12.10
N HIS A 64 -4.81 2.58 12.65
CA HIS A 64 -4.10 1.97 13.78
C HIS A 64 -2.82 1.27 13.32
N LYS A 65 -2.85 0.53 12.19
CA LYS A 65 -1.63 -0.03 11.57
C LYS A 65 -0.58 1.09 11.37
N MET A 66 -1.01 2.22 10.78
CA MET A 66 -0.16 3.39 10.52
C MET A 66 0.36 4.10 11.77
N THR A 67 -0.40 4.16 12.87
CA THR A 67 0.08 4.74 14.14
C THR A 67 1.25 3.93 14.72
N VAL A 68 1.13 2.60 14.76
CA VAL A 68 2.19 1.70 15.26
C VAL A 68 3.43 1.80 14.37
N ILE A 69 3.27 1.75 13.04
CA ILE A 69 4.39 1.89 12.10
C ILE A 69 5.14 3.21 12.31
N LYS A 70 4.42 4.34 12.45
CA LYS A 70 5.03 5.65 12.70
C LYS A 70 5.81 5.74 14.01
N GLN A 71 5.41 5.00 15.05
CA GLN A 71 6.17 4.93 16.30
C GLN A 71 7.50 4.16 16.14
N LEU A 72 7.57 3.23 15.18
CA LEU A 72 8.77 2.45 14.90
C LEU A 72 9.75 3.15 13.93
N CYS A 73 9.27 4.02 13.04
CA CYS A 73 10.08 4.56 11.93
C CYS A 73 10.33 6.09 11.91
N CYS A 74 9.70 6.89 12.77
CA CYS A 74 9.74 8.36 12.65
C CYS A 74 10.56 9.08 13.75
N PHE A 75 11.75 9.57 13.39
CA PHE A 75 12.41 10.63 14.16
C PHE A 75 11.67 11.98 13.95
N PRO A 76 11.16 12.65 15.02
CA PRO A 76 10.30 13.83 14.87
C PRO A 76 10.93 15.02 14.11
N SER A 77 12.26 15.11 14.11
CA SER A 77 13.05 16.20 13.52
C SER A 77 13.00 16.26 11.99
N ALA A 78 12.70 15.16 11.30
CA ALA A 78 12.57 15.16 9.83
C ALA A 78 11.27 15.84 9.38
N CYS A 79 10.17 15.60 10.09
CA CYS A 79 8.83 16.04 9.68
C CYS A 79 8.70 17.58 9.63
N LYS A 80 9.27 18.29 10.62
CA LYS A 80 9.29 19.78 10.67
C LYS A 80 9.95 20.43 9.43
N LYS A 81 10.86 19.75 8.74
CA LYS A 81 11.54 20.29 7.54
C LYS A 81 10.75 20.09 6.24
N ILE A 82 9.90 19.06 6.19
CA ILE A 82 9.09 18.71 5.01
C ILE A 82 7.72 19.40 5.09
N PHE A 83 7.17 19.49 6.30
CA PHE A 83 5.91 20.14 6.61
C PHE A 83 6.14 21.17 7.73
N PRO A 84 6.69 22.36 7.41
CA PRO A 84 6.63 23.47 8.34
C PRO A 84 5.16 23.75 8.65
N ARG A 85 4.79 23.68 9.93
CA ARG A 85 3.59 24.39 10.39
C ARG A 85 3.99 25.85 10.50
N GLU A 86 3.19 26.72 9.91
CA GLU A 86 3.30 28.16 10.15
C GLU A 86 2.99 28.38 11.63
N GLU A 87 4.03 28.69 12.41
CA GLU A 87 3.91 29.04 13.82
C GLU A 87 3.27 30.44 13.90
N GLU A 88 2.41 30.62 14.90
CA GLU A 88 1.31 31.61 15.01
C GLU A 88 1.50 32.97 14.32
N ILE A 89 0.46 33.41 13.59
CA ILE A 89 0.30 34.82 13.19
C ILE A 89 0.24 35.64 14.48
N THR A 90 1.33 36.33 14.81
CA THR A 90 1.33 37.26 15.94
C THR A 90 0.49 38.48 15.58
N GLU A 91 -0.61 38.69 16.32
CA GLU A 91 -1.55 39.80 16.10
C GLU A 91 -0.94 41.15 16.50
N ALA A 92 0.00 41.62 15.67
CA ALA A 92 0.77 42.84 15.88
C ALA A 92 -0.05 44.12 15.56
N ASN A 93 -0.94 44.46 16.49
CA ASN A 93 -1.72 45.69 16.58
C ASN A 93 -2.87 45.83 15.56
N GLY A 94 -4.09 45.98 16.08
CA GLY A 94 -5.26 46.26 15.25
C GLY A 94 -5.29 47.69 14.73
N ILE A 95 -5.66 47.84 13.46
CA ILE A 95 -6.20 49.08 12.88
C ILE A 95 -7.70 48.83 12.62
N GLN A 96 -8.54 49.78 13.01
CA GLN A 96 -9.99 49.65 12.90
C GLN A 96 -10.47 49.94 11.47
N ASN A 97 -11.64 49.40 11.12
CA ASN A 97 -12.16 49.33 9.75
C ASN A 97 -12.35 50.69 9.07
N GLU A 98 -12.22 50.70 7.74
CA GLU A 98 -12.92 51.65 6.87
C GLU A 98 -13.53 50.90 5.64
N PRO A 99 -14.87 50.78 5.53
CA PRO A 99 -15.51 50.02 4.48
C PRO A 99 -15.78 50.89 3.23
N LEU A 100 -14.78 51.06 2.36
CA LEU A 100 -14.96 51.80 1.12
C LEU A 100 -15.79 50.99 0.08
N ILE A 101 -17.12 51.15 0.16
CA ILE A 101 -18.06 50.60 -0.82
C ILE A 101 -18.14 51.54 -2.02
N GLU A 102 -17.66 51.10 -3.19
CA GLU A 102 -18.19 51.62 -4.46
C GLU A 102 -18.36 50.50 -5.49
N ASN A 103 -19.56 50.42 -6.07
CA ASN A 103 -19.90 49.47 -7.13
C ASN A 103 -19.62 50.10 -8.48
N GLN A 104 -18.93 49.42 -9.40
CA GLN A 104 -19.24 49.44 -10.85
C GLN A 104 -18.68 48.18 -11.58
N PRO A 105 -19.29 47.74 -12.70
CA PRO A 105 -19.06 46.40 -13.24
C PRO A 105 -18.05 46.33 -14.41
N VAL A 106 -17.11 45.38 -14.36
CA VAL A 106 -16.22 45.05 -15.49
C VAL A 106 -16.58 43.67 -16.08
N LYS A 107 -16.83 43.63 -17.40
CA LYS A 107 -17.36 42.47 -18.13
C LYS A 107 -16.26 41.44 -18.46
N PRO A 108 -16.48 40.12 -18.28
CA PRO A 108 -15.50 39.11 -18.66
C PRO A 108 -15.33 39.00 -20.18
N LYS A 109 -14.11 39.25 -20.69
CA LYS A 109 -13.77 39.07 -22.12
C LYS A 109 -13.29 37.64 -22.38
N LYS A 110 -14.04 36.88 -23.20
CA LYS A 110 -13.60 35.58 -23.76
C LYS A 110 -12.49 35.77 -24.80
N LYS A 111 -11.44 34.93 -24.74
CA LYS A 111 -10.71 34.31 -25.87
C LYS A 111 -10.29 32.89 -25.40
N THR A 112 -10.70 31.77 -26.02
CA THR A 112 -10.30 31.22 -27.35
C THR A 112 -8.86 30.64 -27.28
N GLN A 113 -8.67 29.30 -27.18
CA GLN A 113 -8.42 28.31 -28.27
C GLN A 113 -7.22 28.67 -29.20
N SER A 114 -6.36 27.77 -29.70
CA SER A 114 -6.21 26.28 -29.62
C SER A 114 -4.71 25.94 -29.35
N THR A 115 -3.98 24.86 -29.73
CA THR A 115 -4.07 23.65 -30.60
C THR A 115 -2.92 22.72 -30.10
N ASN A 116 -2.99 21.39 -29.90
CA ASN A 116 -3.37 20.22 -30.73
C ASN A 116 -2.33 19.74 -31.78
N VAL A 117 -1.41 18.84 -31.39
CA VAL A 117 -0.55 17.94 -32.22
C VAL A 117 -0.14 16.70 -31.37
N LYS A 118 0.36 15.55 -31.87
CA LYS A 118 -0.27 14.47 -32.68
C LYS A 118 0.65 13.21 -32.73
N THR A 119 0.09 11.99 -32.59
CA THR A 119 0.48 10.68 -33.23
C THR A 119 1.84 9.94 -32.98
N VAL A 120 1.76 8.81 -32.21
CA VAL A 120 2.27 7.39 -32.42
C VAL A 120 3.79 7.00 -32.55
N PRO A 121 4.20 5.69 -32.42
CA PRO A 121 5.55 5.23 -31.99
C PRO A 121 6.33 4.39 -33.05
N PRO A 122 7.37 3.60 -32.66
CA PRO A 122 7.26 2.13 -32.83
C PRO A 122 7.98 1.18 -31.83
N GLU A 123 7.32 0.04 -31.59
CA GLU A 123 7.76 -1.38 -31.49
C GLU A 123 9.11 -1.91 -30.93
N LYS A 124 8.98 -2.90 -30.00
CA LYS A 124 9.63 -4.24 -29.92
C LYS A 124 11.17 -4.41 -29.86
N LYS A 125 11.63 -5.20 -28.86
CA LYS A 125 12.07 -6.61 -29.05
C LYS A 125 12.49 -7.34 -27.75
N THR A 126 11.96 -8.55 -27.56
CA THR A 126 12.60 -9.72 -26.92
C THR A 126 12.38 -10.93 -27.84
N PRO A 127 13.09 -12.06 -27.65
CA PRO A 127 12.45 -13.18 -26.94
C PRO A 127 13.41 -13.97 -26.02
N SER A 128 12.84 -14.89 -25.23
CA SER A 128 13.55 -15.69 -24.22
C SER A 128 14.07 -17.05 -24.73
N THR A 129 14.95 -17.62 -23.92
CA THR A 129 15.41 -19.02 -23.88
C THR A 129 14.30 -20.07 -23.96
N ASN A 130 14.66 -21.27 -24.42
CA ASN A 130 13.79 -22.46 -24.47
C ASN A 130 14.51 -23.67 -23.84
N VAL A 131 13.94 -24.22 -22.76
CA VAL A 131 14.32 -25.53 -22.17
C VAL A 131 13.03 -26.19 -21.63
N GLN A 132 12.85 -27.49 -21.88
CA GLN A 132 11.66 -28.26 -21.48
C GLN A 132 11.84 -28.95 -20.11
N PRO A 133 10.75 -29.27 -19.39
CA PRO A 133 10.82 -29.82 -18.04
C PRO A 133 11.09 -31.33 -18.00
N VAL A 134 11.81 -31.76 -16.96
CA VAL A 134 11.94 -33.19 -16.59
C VAL A 134 10.83 -33.62 -15.62
N GLN A 135 10.56 -34.93 -15.59
CA GLN A 135 9.40 -35.52 -14.92
C GLN A 135 9.63 -35.73 -13.41
N ALA A 136 8.53 -35.76 -12.65
CA ALA A 136 8.53 -36.08 -11.22
C ALA A 136 8.07 -37.54 -10.98
N ALA A 137 8.56 -38.15 -9.89
CA ALA A 137 8.07 -39.42 -9.37
C ALA A 137 8.26 -39.45 -7.84
N GLU A 138 7.15 -39.36 -7.10
CA GLU A 138 7.14 -39.54 -5.63
C GLU A 138 7.12 -41.03 -5.26
N LYS A 139 7.53 -41.35 -4.03
CA LYS A 139 7.30 -42.66 -3.40
C LYS A 139 6.67 -42.48 -2.02
N THR A 140 5.54 -43.15 -1.80
CA THR A 140 4.94 -43.41 -0.47
C THR A 140 5.63 -44.62 0.19
N PRO A 141 5.53 -44.79 1.52
CA PRO A 141 4.36 -45.39 2.20
C PRO A 141 3.87 -44.53 3.39
N SER A 142 2.69 -44.69 4.02
CA SER A 142 1.70 -45.79 4.16
C SER A 142 1.90 -46.78 5.33
N THR A 143 1.50 -46.36 6.54
CA THR A 143 0.88 -47.15 7.63
C THR A 143 0.20 -46.14 8.57
N ASN A 144 -1.08 -46.21 8.98
CA ASN A 144 -1.97 -47.27 9.47
C ASN A 144 -1.76 -47.70 10.93
N VAL A 145 -2.52 -47.10 11.86
CA VAL A 145 -2.96 -47.69 13.14
C VAL A 145 -4.38 -47.19 13.47
N GLN A 146 -5.28 -48.13 13.78
CA GLN A 146 -6.53 -47.94 14.53
C GLN A 146 -6.50 -48.91 15.74
N PRO A 147 -7.55 -49.00 16.58
CA PRO A 147 -8.03 -47.97 17.50
C PRO A 147 -8.04 -48.50 18.96
N VAL A 148 -8.40 -47.67 19.94
CA VAL A 148 -8.85 -48.15 21.27
C VAL A 148 -10.02 -47.32 21.78
N GLN A 149 -11.08 -48.01 22.23
CA GLN A 149 -12.12 -47.50 23.12
C GLN A 149 -11.97 -48.21 24.47
N ALA A 150 -12.10 -47.49 25.58
CA ALA A 150 -12.56 -48.03 26.87
C ALA A 150 -12.75 -46.90 27.89
N ALA A 151 -13.90 -46.91 28.58
CA ALA A 151 -14.14 -46.44 29.96
C ALA A 151 -13.84 -44.94 30.31
N GLU A 152 -14.61 -44.26 31.17
CA GLU A 152 -15.86 -44.59 31.89
C GLU A 152 -16.95 -43.52 31.58
#